data_AF-A0A7L1MUU6-F1
#
_entry.id   AF-A0A7L1MUU6-F1
#
_cell.length_a   1.000
_cell.length_b   1.000
_cell.length_c   1.000
_cell.angle_alpha   90.00
_cell.angle_beta   90.00
_cell.angle_gamma   90.00
#
_symmetry.space_group_name_H-M   'P 1'
#
loop_
_entity.id
_entity.type
_entity.pdbx_description
1 polymer ?
#
loop_
_entity_poly.entity_id
_entity_poly.type
_entity_poly.pdbx_seq_one_letter_code
_entity_poly.pdbx_strand_id
1 'polypeptide(L)'
;LLVGAPQALALPSQGANRTGGLFACPLTPELSDCWRVPIDEGVDPQRESKENQWLGVSVKSQGPGGKIVTCAHRYEVRHRVRQPLETRDVIGRCFVLSQDLRVRDELDGGEWKFCEGRPQGHERFGTCQQGLAAAFSPDRRYVLLGAPGTYNWKGTLRVEQLNQNSLDLLRLDAGPFEAGGEKDQDPTLIPVPANSYFGFSVDSGAGLTRRQQLSFVTGAPRANHTGAVVILRRDSANRLVAEAVLAGQQLTSAFGHAVAVLDLNSDG
;
A
#
# COMPACT_ATOMS: atom_id res chain seq x y z
N LEU A 1 19.72 -8.13 4.31
CA LEU A 1 19.11 -6.90 3.75
C LEU A 1 18.08 -7.28 2.71
N LEU A 2 16.96 -6.56 2.63
CA LEU A 2 15.99 -6.69 1.54
C LEU A 2 16.02 -5.42 0.69
N VAL A 3 16.06 -5.58 -0.63
CA VAL A 3 16.20 -4.49 -1.59
C VAL A 3 15.11 -4.62 -2.66
N GLY A 4 14.31 -3.57 -2.82
CA GLY A 4 13.39 -3.46 -3.94
C GLY A 4 14.11 -2.91 -5.17
N ALA A 5 13.93 -3.55 -6.33
CA ALA A 5 14.47 -3.11 -7.60
C ALA A 5 13.35 -2.99 -8.63
N PRO A 6 12.58 -1.87 -8.65
CA PRO A 6 11.34 -1.71 -9.43
C PRO A 6 11.52 -1.85 -10.95
N GLN A 7 12.73 -1.66 -11.45
CA GLN A 7 13.05 -1.78 -12.86
C GLN A 7 13.89 -3.02 -13.20
N ALA A 8 14.06 -3.97 -12.29
CA ALA A 8 14.73 -5.22 -12.59
C ALA A 8 14.09 -5.93 -13.81
N LEU A 9 14.92 -6.61 -14.59
CA LEU A 9 14.48 -7.41 -15.73
C LEU A 9 13.47 -8.46 -15.28
N ALA A 10 12.53 -8.78 -16.16
CA ALA A 10 11.52 -9.80 -15.89
C ALA A 10 12.14 -11.21 -15.75
N LEU A 11 11.45 -12.07 -15.00
CA LEU A 11 11.67 -13.51 -15.09
C LEU A 11 11.14 -14.02 -16.44
N PRO A 12 11.74 -15.06 -17.04
CA PRO A 12 11.30 -15.60 -18.33
C PRO A 12 9.81 -15.95 -18.38
N SER A 13 9.23 -16.41 -17.26
CA SER A 13 7.83 -16.81 -17.14
C SER A 13 6.84 -15.66 -17.11
N GLN A 14 7.28 -14.40 -17.00
CA GLN A 14 6.40 -13.25 -16.75
C GLN A 14 5.93 -12.54 -18.03
N GLY A 15 6.44 -12.94 -19.22
CA GLY A 15 6.01 -12.39 -20.50
C GLY A 15 6.20 -10.87 -20.63
N ALA A 16 7.22 -10.31 -19.96
CA ALA A 16 7.53 -8.88 -19.89
C ALA A 16 9.04 -8.67 -20.07
N ASN A 17 9.47 -7.43 -20.32
CA ASN A 17 10.86 -7.02 -20.35
C ASN A 17 11.34 -6.59 -18.96
N ARG A 18 10.51 -5.81 -18.25
CA ARG A 18 10.80 -5.34 -16.89
C ARG A 18 9.57 -5.49 -16.02
N THR A 19 9.71 -6.21 -14.92
CA THR A 19 8.66 -6.34 -13.91
C THR A 19 9.01 -5.67 -12.60
N GLY A 20 10.31 -5.44 -12.36
CA GLY A 20 10.83 -5.23 -11.02
C GLY A 20 10.93 -6.52 -10.22
N GLY A 21 11.53 -6.45 -9.04
CA GLY A 21 11.70 -7.59 -8.15
C GLY A 21 12.15 -7.19 -6.75
N LEU A 22 12.02 -8.14 -5.83
CA LEU A 22 12.58 -8.08 -4.49
C LEU A 22 13.83 -8.95 -4.44
N PHE A 23 14.90 -8.42 -3.84
CA PHE A 23 16.16 -9.11 -3.67
C PHE A 23 16.49 -9.26 -2.19
N ALA A 24 17.01 -10.42 -1.83
CA ALA A 24 17.54 -10.70 -0.51
C ALA A 24 19.07 -10.81 -0.60
N CYS A 25 19.74 -9.94 0.14
CA CYS A 25 21.19 -9.88 0.21
C CYS A 25 21.62 -10.29 1.62
N PRO A 26 22.37 -11.40 1.77
CA PRO A 26 23.05 -11.70 3.03
C PRO A 26 23.93 -10.53 3.48
N LEU A 27 24.14 -10.39 4.79
CA LEU A 27 25.05 -9.38 5.34
C LEU A 27 26.48 -9.95 5.39
N THR A 28 27.03 -10.28 4.22
CA THR A 28 28.39 -10.80 4.07
C THR A 28 29.25 -9.80 3.29
N PRO A 29 30.59 -9.97 3.26
CA PRO A 29 31.47 -9.17 2.41
C PRO A 29 31.31 -9.45 0.90
N GLU A 30 30.61 -10.52 0.52
CA GLU A 30 30.46 -10.93 -0.88
C GLU A 30 29.51 -9.97 -1.62
N LEU A 31 29.91 -9.47 -2.78
CA LEU A 31 29.15 -8.44 -3.51
C LEU A 31 28.06 -9.02 -4.44
N SER A 32 28.07 -10.32 -4.69
CA SER A 32 27.25 -11.01 -5.68
C SER A 32 26.34 -12.09 -5.09
N ASP A 33 26.21 -12.15 -3.75
CA ASP A 33 25.40 -13.15 -3.05
C ASP A 33 23.91 -12.74 -2.88
N CYS A 34 23.52 -11.58 -3.39
CA CYS A 34 22.12 -11.17 -3.51
C CYS A 34 21.37 -12.07 -4.48
N TRP A 35 20.25 -12.64 -4.03
CA TRP A 35 19.37 -13.45 -4.88
C TRP A 35 17.98 -12.83 -4.97
N ARG A 36 17.32 -13.04 -6.11
CA ARG A 36 15.95 -12.57 -6.34
C ARG A 36 14.98 -13.49 -5.60
N VAL A 37 14.13 -12.90 -4.77
CA VAL A 37 13.06 -13.63 -4.09
C VAL A 37 12.06 -14.13 -5.14
N PRO A 38 11.76 -15.45 -5.20
CA PRO A 38 10.89 -16.05 -6.20
C PRO A 38 9.43 -15.77 -5.85
N ILE A 39 8.99 -14.55 -6.14
CA ILE A 39 7.60 -14.10 -6.01
C ILE A 39 7.11 -13.67 -7.39
N ASP A 40 5.80 -13.75 -7.59
CA ASP A 40 5.13 -13.28 -8.80
C ASP A 40 5.52 -14.00 -10.10
N GLU A 41 5.64 -15.33 -10.05
CA GLU A 41 5.97 -16.16 -11.21
C GLU A 41 4.78 -16.32 -12.18
N GLY A 42 5.07 -16.74 -13.42
CA GLY A 42 4.07 -16.90 -14.48
C GLY A 42 3.46 -15.58 -14.98
N VAL A 43 2.52 -15.68 -15.92
CA VAL A 43 1.64 -14.59 -16.37
C VAL A 43 0.42 -15.17 -17.07
N ASP A 44 -0.75 -14.56 -16.89
CA ASP A 44 -1.90 -14.76 -17.79
C ASP A 44 -2.14 -13.50 -18.65
N PRO A 45 -1.69 -13.48 -19.91
CA PRO A 45 -1.84 -12.31 -20.78
C PRO A 45 -3.28 -11.93 -21.12
N GLN A 46 -4.26 -12.80 -20.84
CA GLN A 46 -5.68 -12.50 -21.00
C GLN A 46 -6.26 -11.73 -19.80
N ARG A 47 -5.56 -11.72 -18.66
CA ARG A 47 -6.05 -11.14 -17.40
C ARG A 47 -5.14 -10.06 -16.83
N GLU A 48 -3.85 -10.06 -17.17
CA GLU A 48 -2.88 -9.14 -16.58
C GLU A 48 -1.78 -8.73 -17.56
N SER A 49 -1.09 -7.65 -17.21
CA SER A 49 0.20 -7.27 -17.77
C SER A 49 1.16 -6.94 -16.63
N LYS A 50 2.31 -7.62 -16.60
CA LYS A 50 3.37 -7.40 -15.61
C LYS A 50 4.42 -6.39 -16.10
N GLU A 51 4.29 -5.90 -17.33
CA GLU A 51 5.22 -4.95 -17.92
C GLU A 51 5.23 -3.62 -17.16
N ASN A 52 6.39 -3.21 -16.66
CA ASN A 52 6.60 -2.01 -15.85
C ASN A 52 5.62 -1.89 -14.66
N GLN A 53 5.30 -3.01 -14.00
CA GLN A 53 4.47 -3.00 -12.79
C GLN A 53 5.17 -2.42 -11.55
N TRP A 54 6.50 -2.27 -11.60
CA TRP A 54 7.34 -1.69 -10.55
C TRP A 54 7.33 -2.49 -9.23
N LEU A 55 7.45 -3.82 -9.32
CA LEU A 55 7.58 -4.68 -8.13
C LEU A 55 8.84 -4.32 -7.34
N GLY A 56 8.68 -4.08 -6.04
CA GLY A 56 9.75 -3.59 -5.18
C GLY A 56 9.77 -2.08 -5.00
N VAL A 57 8.74 -1.34 -5.47
CA VAL A 57 8.65 0.13 -5.27
C VAL A 57 8.61 0.50 -3.78
N SER A 58 7.94 -0.34 -3.00
CA SER A 58 7.86 -0.25 -1.55
C SER A 58 8.26 -1.60 -0.98
N VAL A 59 9.11 -1.57 0.06
CA VAL A 59 9.57 -2.74 0.81
C VAL A 59 9.59 -2.35 2.27
N LYS A 60 8.84 -3.06 3.12
CA LYS A 60 8.82 -2.85 4.58
C LYS A 60 8.86 -4.19 5.30
N SER A 61 9.45 -4.18 6.49
CA SER A 61 9.53 -5.32 7.40
C SER A 61 8.89 -4.97 8.73
N GLN A 62 8.21 -5.93 9.36
CA GLN A 62 7.74 -5.84 10.74
C GLN A 62 8.86 -5.99 11.78
N GLY A 63 10.11 -6.17 11.33
CA GLY A 63 11.25 -6.45 12.17
C GLY A 63 11.46 -7.95 12.42
N PRO A 64 12.29 -8.31 13.42
CA PRO A 64 12.68 -9.70 13.67
C PRO A 64 11.49 -10.65 13.88
N GLY A 65 11.51 -11.78 13.16
CA GLY A 65 10.47 -12.82 13.19
C GLY A 65 9.12 -12.39 12.60
N GLY A 66 9.04 -11.19 12.03
CA GLY A 66 7.82 -10.63 11.46
C GLY A 66 7.69 -10.86 9.96
N LYS A 67 6.61 -10.29 9.41
CA LYS A 67 6.33 -10.33 7.97
C LYS A 67 7.06 -9.23 7.20
N ILE A 68 7.08 -9.39 5.89
CA ILE A 68 7.56 -8.38 4.94
C ILE A 68 6.44 -8.04 3.98
N VAL A 69 6.32 -6.78 3.59
CA VAL A 69 5.44 -6.38 2.48
C VAL A 69 6.27 -5.79 1.36
N THR A 70 5.98 -6.18 0.13
CA THR A 70 6.49 -5.52 -1.07
C THR A 70 5.39 -5.30 -2.09
N CYS A 71 5.45 -4.22 -2.86
CA CYS A 71 4.36 -3.82 -3.74
C CYS A 71 4.80 -3.54 -5.17
N ALA A 72 3.84 -3.61 -6.08
CA ALA A 72 3.91 -3.28 -7.50
C ALA A 72 2.75 -2.34 -7.85
N HIS A 73 2.89 -1.05 -7.52
CA HIS A 73 1.83 -0.06 -7.65
C HIS A 73 1.36 0.24 -9.10
N ARG A 74 2.07 -0.28 -10.11
CA ARG A 74 1.69 -0.15 -11.53
C ARG A 74 1.22 -1.47 -12.13
N TYR A 75 0.94 -2.47 -11.31
CA TYR A 75 0.34 -3.71 -11.78
C TYR A 75 -0.99 -3.46 -12.50
N GLU A 76 -1.12 -4.04 -13.68
CA GLU A 76 -2.22 -3.83 -14.61
C GLU A 76 -3.07 -5.10 -14.73
N VAL A 77 -4.37 -4.95 -14.50
CA VAL A 77 -5.39 -5.97 -14.82
C VAL A 77 -6.01 -5.63 -16.17
N ARG A 78 -6.24 -6.65 -16.97
CA ARG A 78 -6.80 -6.53 -18.32
C ARG A 78 -8.14 -7.22 -18.40
N HIS A 79 -9.07 -6.60 -19.08
CA HIS A 79 -10.39 -7.16 -19.35
C HIS A 79 -10.65 -7.19 -20.85
N ARG A 80 -11.33 -8.24 -21.33
CA ARG A 80 -11.76 -8.36 -22.73
C ARG A 80 -10.61 -8.18 -23.73
N VAL A 81 -9.47 -8.79 -23.44
CA VAL A 81 -8.25 -8.70 -24.25
C VAL A 81 -8.53 -9.11 -25.70
N ARG A 82 -8.11 -8.27 -26.66
CA ARG A 82 -8.38 -8.41 -28.11
C ARG A 82 -9.87 -8.35 -28.50
N GLN A 83 -10.70 -7.69 -27.71
CA GLN A 83 -12.09 -7.40 -28.04
C GLN A 83 -12.33 -5.87 -28.10
N PRO A 84 -13.40 -5.39 -28.76
CA PRO A 84 -13.63 -3.94 -28.96
C PRO A 84 -13.75 -3.08 -27.70
N LEU A 85 -13.99 -3.68 -26.55
CA LEU A 85 -14.14 -3.01 -25.25
C LEU A 85 -13.04 -3.45 -24.28
N GLU A 86 -11.82 -3.68 -24.77
CA GLU A 86 -10.65 -3.96 -23.93
C GLU A 86 -10.41 -2.80 -22.96
N THR A 87 -10.33 -3.12 -21.67
CA THR A 87 -9.95 -2.15 -20.63
C THR A 87 -8.71 -2.61 -19.88
N ARG A 88 -7.99 -1.64 -19.32
CA ARG A 88 -6.76 -1.84 -18.57
C ARG A 88 -6.82 -0.99 -17.32
N ASP A 89 -6.83 -1.66 -16.18
CA ASP A 89 -6.91 -1.01 -14.89
C ASP A 89 -5.55 -1.14 -14.19
N VAL A 90 -4.90 -0.02 -13.91
CA VAL A 90 -3.63 0.06 -13.18
C VAL A 90 -3.95 0.09 -11.69
N ILE A 91 -4.40 -1.05 -11.17
CA ILE A 91 -4.87 -1.15 -9.79
C ILE A 91 -3.71 -1.18 -8.80
N GLY A 92 -2.55 -1.75 -9.17
CA GLY A 92 -1.48 -2.05 -8.23
C GLY A 92 -1.74 -3.32 -7.41
N ARG A 93 -0.70 -3.85 -6.75
CA ARG A 93 -0.82 -5.00 -5.83
C ARG A 93 0.32 -5.06 -4.84
N CYS A 94 0.17 -5.86 -3.79
CA CYS A 94 1.23 -6.14 -2.83
C CYS A 94 1.33 -7.63 -2.50
N PHE A 95 2.50 -8.06 -2.06
CA PHE A 95 2.78 -9.38 -1.52
C PHE A 95 3.18 -9.23 -0.07
N VAL A 96 2.51 -9.96 0.82
CA VAL A 96 2.95 -10.11 2.20
C VAL A 96 3.66 -11.45 2.33
N LEU A 97 4.94 -11.41 2.68
CA LEU A 97 5.80 -12.57 2.83
C LEU A 97 5.97 -12.91 4.31
N SER A 98 6.04 -14.21 4.58
CA SER A 98 6.48 -14.76 5.85
C SER A 98 7.99 -14.54 6.07
N GLN A 99 8.49 -14.86 7.27
CA GLN A 99 9.90 -14.66 7.64
C GLN A 99 10.89 -15.42 6.75
N ASP A 100 10.48 -16.51 6.12
CA ASP A 100 11.24 -17.32 5.16
C ASP A 100 11.16 -16.79 3.71
N LEU A 101 10.65 -15.58 3.51
CA LEU A 101 10.52 -14.90 2.23
C LEU A 101 9.60 -15.62 1.24
N ARG A 102 8.65 -16.40 1.77
CA ARG A 102 7.64 -17.13 1.00
C ARG A 102 6.26 -16.55 1.23
N VAL A 103 5.45 -16.57 0.17
CA VAL A 103 4.00 -16.37 0.28
C VAL A 103 3.42 -17.66 0.86
N ARG A 104 2.65 -17.55 1.94
CA ARG A 104 1.92 -18.67 2.55
C ARG A 104 0.41 -18.46 2.33
N ASP A 105 -0.42 -19.37 2.84
CA ASP A 105 -1.89 -19.31 2.67
C ASP A 105 -2.48 -17.95 3.08
N GLU A 106 -3.67 -17.63 2.58
CA GLU A 106 -4.35 -16.32 2.70
C GLU A 106 -4.38 -15.74 4.14
N LEU A 107 -4.42 -16.61 5.16
CA LEU A 107 -4.43 -16.24 6.58
C LEU A 107 -3.07 -15.72 7.11
N ASP A 108 -1.97 -16.06 6.44
CA ASP A 108 -0.57 -15.80 6.83
C ASP A 108 0.08 -14.70 5.96
N GLY A 109 -0.70 -14.04 5.10
CA GLY A 109 -0.23 -13.04 4.15
C GLY A 109 -0.02 -13.64 2.76
N GLY A 110 -0.76 -13.05 1.81
CA GLY A 110 -0.81 -13.48 0.42
C GLY A 110 -0.55 -12.35 -0.55
N GLU A 111 -1.14 -12.49 -1.74
CA GLU A 111 -1.30 -11.39 -2.69
C GLU A 111 -2.49 -10.51 -2.26
N TRP A 112 -2.24 -9.21 -2.12
CA TRP A 112 -3.24 -8.21 -1.74
C TRP A 112 -3.56 -7.31 -2.93
N LYS A 113 -4.82 -7.32 -3.36
CA LYS A 113 -5.37 -6.51 -4.45
C LYS A 113 -6.73 -5.93 -4.03
N PHE A 114 -6.76 -5.08 -3.01
CA PHE A 114 -8.02 -4.54 -2.48
C PHE A 114 -8.81 -3.71 -3.51
N CYS A 115 -8.15 -3.22 -4.56
CA CYS A 115 -8.78 -2.50 -5.67
C CYS A 115 -9.36 -3.42 -6.76
N GLU A 116 -9.03 -4.72 -6.77
CA GLU A 116 -9.60 -5.69 -7.72
C GLU A 116 -11.08 -5.94 -7.40
N GLY A 117 -11.91 -6.07 -8.45
CA GLY A 117 -13.34 -6.32 -8.31
C GLY A 117 -14.19 -5.12 -7.87
N ARG A 118 -13.57 -3.96 -7.63
CA ARG A 118 -14.27 -2.70 -7.32
C ARG A 118 -14.66 -1.94 -8.61
N PRO A 119 -15.56 -0.93 -8.52
CA PRO A 119 -15.93 -0.13 -9.69
C PRO A 119 -14.69 0.42 -10.41
N GLN A 120 -14.63 0.12 -11.70
CA GLN A 120 -13.55 0.53 -12.61
C GLN A 120 -13.60 2.03 -12.91
N GLY A 121 -12.63 2.52 -13.68
CA GLY A 121 -12.54 3.93 -14.05
C GLY A 121 -11.68 4.77 -13.11
N HIS A 122 -11.21 5.91 -13.62
CA HIS A 122 -10.32 6.80 -12.88
C HIS A 122 -11.03 7.54 -11.73
N GLU A 123 -12.36 7.68 -11.83
CA GLU A 123 -13.25 8.26 -10.84
C GLU A 123 -13.55 7.34 -9.65
N ARG A 124 -13.10 6.07 -9.73
CA ARG A 124 -13.21 5.04 -8.70
C ARG A 124 -11.87 4.34 -8.49
N PHE A 125 -11.75 3.04 -8.80
CA PHE A 125 -10.60 2.20 -8.43
C PHE A 125 -9.77 1.70 -9.63
N GLY A 126 -10.16 2.00 -10.87
CA GLY A 126 -9.45 1.53 -12.07
C GLY A 126 -8.01 2.03 -12.21
N THR A 127 -7.67 3.16 -11.58
CA THR A 127 -6.30 3.70 -11.50
C THR A 127 -5.79 3.75 -10.07
N CYS A 128 -6.23 2.83 -9.20
CA CYS A 128 -5.98 2.87 -7.77
C CYS A 128 -4.49 3.02 -7.37
N GLN A 129 -3.59 2.33 -8.07
CA GLN A 129 -2.15 2.31 -7.79
C GLN A 129 -1.82 1.95 -6.32
N GLN A 130 -2.51 0.95 -5.76
CA GLN A 130 -2.28 0.52 -4.39
C GLN A 130 -0.83 0.08 -4.16
N GLY A 131 -0.33 0.35 -2.96
CA GLY A 131 1.01 -0.06 -2.58
C GLY A 131 2.12 0.84 -3.11
N LEU A 132 1.79 2.05 -3.61
CA LEU A 132 2.81 3.07 -3.84
C LEU A 132 3.58 3.31 -2.54
N ALA A 133 2.85 3.45 -1.43
CA ALA A 133 3.40 3.42 -0.09
C ALA A 133 2.78 2.28 0.71
N ALA A 134 3.60 1.70 1.57
CA ALA A 134 3.19 0.67 2.50
C ALA A 134 3.93 0.85 3.82
N ALA A 135 3.32 0.42 4.92
CA ALA A 135 3.92 0.39 6.25
C ALA A 135 3.27 -0.72 7.09
N PHE A 136 3.93 -1.08 8.19
CA PHE A 136 3.31 -1.90 9.23
C PHE A 136 3.06 -1.05 10.45
N SER A 137 2.00 -1.36 11.18
CA SER A 137 1.77 -0.72 12.47
C SER A 137 2.81 -1.17 13.52
N PRO A 138 3.17 -0.30 14.49
CA PRO A 138 4.13 -0.66 15.54
C PRO A 138 3.69 -1.86 16.40
N ASP A 139 2.39 -2.07 16.55
CA ASP A 139 1.81 -3.23 17.25
C ASP A 139 1.83 -4.53 16.42
N ARG A 140 2.39 -4.48 15.20
CA ARG A 140 2.53 -5.60 14.24
C ARG A 140 1.21 -6.24 13.80
N ARG A 141 0.07 -5.59 14.05
CA ARG A 141 -1.26 -6.13 13.71
C ARG A 141 -1.77 -5.70 12.35
N TYR A 142 -1.29 -4.58 11.80
CA TYR A 142 -1.84 -4.01 10.58
C TYR A 142 -0.78 -3.78 9.52
N VAL A 143 -1.19 -3.94 8.27
CA VAL A 143 -0.49 -3.40 7.10
C VAL A 143 -1.29 -2.20 6.56
N LEU A 144 -0.57 -1.13 6.29
CA LEU A 144 -1.09 0.09 5.67
C LEU A 144 -0.74 0.05 4.19
N LEU A 145 -1.71 0.34 3.33
CA LEU A 145 -1.56 0.40 1.88
C LEU A 145 -2.11 1.74 1.37
N GLY A 146 -1.22 2.59 0.88
CA GLY A 146 -1.57 3.84 0.23
C GLY A 146 -1.93 3.63 -1.24
N ALA A 147 -2.99 4.29 -1.69
CA ALA A 147 -3.51 4.18 -3.05
C ALA A 147 -3.90 5.57 -3.59
N PRO A 148 -2.94 6.36 -4.09
CA PRO A 148 -3.16 7.76 -4.45
C PRO A 148 -4.00 7.97 -5.71
N GLY A 149 -4.18 6.95 -6.54
CA GLY A 149 -4.85 7.09 -7.83
C GLY A 149 -6.37 6.82 -7.80
N THR A 150 -6.94 6.55 -6.62
CA THR A 150 -8.39 6.40 -6.46
C THR A 150 -9.12 7.75 -6.51
N TYR A 151 -10.39 7.72 -6.95
CA TYR A 151 -11.30 8.87 -6.92
C TYR A 151 -10.75 10.13 -7.60
N ASN A 152 -10.39 10.05 -8.88
CA ASN A 152 -9.74 11.14 -9.62
C ASN A 152 -8.47 11.63 -8.92
N TRP A 153 -7.60 10.68 -8.58
CA TRP A 153 -6.36 10.92 -7.86
C TRP A 153 -6.53 11.70 -6.55
N LYS A 154 -7.72 11.66 -5.93
CA LYS A 154 -7.90 12.13 -4.56
C LYS A 154 -7.06 11.26 -3.63
N GLY A 155 -7.11 9.95 -3.84
CA GLY A 155 -6.36 8.93 -3.12
C GLY A 155 -7.06 8.41 -1.87
N THR A 156 -6.64 7.24 -1.39
CA THR A 156 -7.13 6.61 -0.16
C THR A 156 -6.00 5.91 0.62
N LEU A 157 -6.28 5.60 1.89
CA LEU A 157 -5.48 4.73 2.73
C LEU A 157 -6.34 3.54 3.15
N ARG A 158 -5.80 2.34 2.95
CA ARG A 158 -6.38 1.07 3.40
C ARG A 158 -5.52 0.48 4.52
N VAL A 159 -6.16 0.05 5.60
CA VAL A 159 -5.52 -0.61 6.74
C VAL A 159 -6.12 -2.00 6.87
N GLU A 160 -5.31 -3.00 6.58
CA GLU A 160 -5.67 -4.42 6.61
C GLU A 160 -5.06 -5.08 7.84
N GLN A 161 -5.81 -5.99 8.48
CA GLN A 161 -5.29 -6.76 9.59
C GLN A 161 -4.44 -7.93 9.09
N LEU A 162 -3.33 -8.19 9.77
CA LEU A 162 -2.43 -9.31 9.54
C LEU A 162 -2.68 -10.40 10.58
N ASN A 163 -2.50 -11.66 10.18
CA ASN A 163 -2.72 -12.85 11.01
C ASN A 163 -4.18 -12.99 11.48
N GLN A 164 -5.03 -13.52 10.61
CA GLN A 164 -6.39 -13.91 10.98
C GLN A 164 -6.33 -15.25 11.74
N ASN A 165 -6.01 -15.21 13.03
CA ASN A 165 -6.29 -16.35 13.89
C ASN A 165 -7.82 -16.54 13.95
N SER A 166 -8.30 -17.78 14.12
CA SER A 166 -9.74 -18.09 14.20
C SER A 166 -10.49 -17.29 15.28
N LEU A 167 -9.79 -16.83 16.32
CA LEU A 167 -10.32 -15.95 17.37
C LEU A 167 -10.39 -14.47 16.97
N ASP A 168 -9.52 -13.99 16.08
CA ASP A 168 -9.55 -12.62 15.57
C ASP A 168 -10.65 -12.43 14.52
N LEU A 169 -11.01 -13.49 13.78
CA LEU A 169 -12.19 -13.52 12.90
C LEU A 169 -13.51 -13.30 13.67
N LEU A 170 -13.54 -13.56 14.98
CA LEU A 170 -14.71 -13.33 15.83
C LEU A 170 -14.81 -11.88 16.34
N ARG A 171 -13.79 -11.05 16.11
CA ARG A 171 -13.80 -9.63 16.50
C ARG A 171 -14.33 -8.79 15.35
N LEU A 172 -15.61 -8.44 15.42
CA LEU A 172 -16.31 -7.59 14.43
C LEU A 172 -15.64 -6.22 14.18
N ASP A 173 -14.82 -5.74 15.12
CA ASP A 173 -14.14 -4.43 15.08
C ASP A 173 -12.68 -4.51 14.60
N ALA A 174 -12.24 -5.63 14.04
CA ALA A 174 -10.83 -5.83 13.74
C ALA A 174 -10.37 -5.16 12.44
N GLY A 175 -11.31 -4.61 11.67
CA GLY A 175 -11.11 -4.02 10.36
C GLY A 175 -11.69 -4.93 9.27
N PRO A 176 -11.41 -4.62 8.00
CA PRO A 176 -10.41 -3.67 7.53
C PRO A 176 -10.91 -2.21 7.50
N PHE A 177 -10.01 -1.24 7.65
CA PHE A 177 -10.35 0.19 7.72
C PHE A 177 -9.95 0.94 6.45
N GLU A 178 -10.79 1.85 5.97
CA GLU A 178 -10.48 2.63 4.76
C GLU A 178 -10.90 4.09 4.89
N ALA A 179 -10.10 5.01 4.35
CA ALA A 179 -10.53 6.40 4.17
C ALA A 179 -11.60 6.45 3.07
N GLY A 180 -12.77 7.01 3.36
CA GLY A 180 -13.95 6.86 2.50
C GLY A 180 -14.84 5.67 2.86
N GLY A 181 -14.40 4.80 3.79
CA GLY A 181 -15.11 3.60 4.22
C GLY A 181 -15.09 2.48 3.17
N GLU A 182 -14.87 1.24 3.64
CA GLU A 182 -14.80 0.07 2.75
C GLU A 182 -16.10 -0.15 1.95
N LYS A 183 -17.24 -0.05 2.66
CA LYS A 183 -18.59 -0.26 2.12
C LYS A 183 -19.17 1.02 1.54
N ASP A 184 -18.95 2.14 2.22
CA ASP A 184 -19.46 3.45 1.81
C ASP A 184 -18.80 3.90 0.49
N GLN A 185 -17.49 3.68 0.36
CA GLN A 185 -16.67 4.10 -0.77
C GLN A 185 -16.91 5.56 -1.15
N ASP A 186 -17.12 6.41 -0.14
CA ASP A 186 -17.53 7.80 -0.29
C ASP A 186 -16.31 8.73 -0.27
N PRO A 187 -15.92 9.29 -1.44
CA PRO A 187 -14.78 10.20 -1.50
C PRO A 187 -15.00 11.48 -0.70
N THR A 188 -16.23 11.86 -0.33
CA THR A 188 -16.49 13.06 0.48
C THR A 188 -15.98 12.94 1.91
N LEU A 189 -15.85 11.71 2.43
CA LEU A 189 -15.31 11.44 3.76
C LEU A 189 -13.77 11.53 3.81
N ILE A 190 -13.10 11.60 2.66
CA ILE A 190 -11.65 11.72 2.57
C ILE A 190 -11.26 13.20 2.75
N PRO A 191 -10.45 13.54 3.78
CA PRO A 191 -10.30 14.90 4.31
C PRO A 191 -9.32 15.79 3.52
N VAL A 192 -9.29 15.66 2.20
CA VAL A 192 -8.50 16.48 1.28
C VAL A 192 -9.31 16.81 0.01
N PRO A 193 -8.89 17.75 -0.83
CA PRO A 193 -9.51 17.97 -2.15
C PRO A 193 -9.22 16.82 -3.15
N ALA A 194 -9.85 16.86 -4.32
CA ALA A 194 -9.49 15.98 -5.44
C ALA A 194 -8.04 16.24 -5.94
N ASN A 195 -7.44 15.27 -6.64
CA ASN A 195 -6.06 15.34 -7.14
C ASN A 195 -4.97 15.54 -6.07
N SER A 196 -5.25 15.21 -4.81
CA SER A 196 -4.35 15.43 -3.68
C SER A 196 -3.27 14.36 -3.50
N TYR A 197 -3.45 13.19 -4.12
CA TYR A 197 -2.59 12.00 -3.98
C TYR A 197 -2.52 11.53 -2.52
N PHE A 198 -3.66 11.48 -1.82
CA PHE A 198 -3.73 10.95 -0.47
C PHE A 198 -3.32 9.47 -0.43
N GLY A 199 -2.48 9.08 0.52
CA GLY A 199 -1.86 7.76 0.55
C GLY A 199 -0.54 7.69 -0.22
N PHE A 200 0.03 8.83 -0.63
CA PHE A 200 1.34 8.86 -1.30
C PHE A 200 2.49 8.41 -0.39
N SER A 201 2.39 8.73 0.90
CA SER A 201 3.29 8.27 1.95
C SER A 201 2.46 7.88 3.16
N VAL A 202 2.88 6.85 3.91
CA VAL A 202 2.10 6.30 5.02
C VAL A 202 3.02 5.91 6.17
N ASP A 203 2.54 6.09 7.40
CA ASP A 203 3.15 5.58 8.61
C ASP A 203 2.09 5.45 9.73
N SER A 204 2.45 4.99 10.91
CA SER A 204 1.53 4.93 12.05
C SER A 204 2.28 4.94 13.38
N GLY A 205 1.58 5.36 14.43
CA GLY A 205 2.13 5.37 15.79
C GLY A 205 1.03 5.39 16.83
N ALA A 206 1.37 5.02 18.06
CA ALA A 206 0.47 5.21 19.19
C ALA A 206 0.70 6.59 19.80
N GLY A 207 -0.32 7.19 20.41
CA GLY A 207 -0.13 8.38 21.23
C GLY A 207 -0.10 9.72 20.49
N LEU A 208 -0.19 9.75 19.15
CA LEU A 208 -0.04 11.00 18.37
C LEU A 208 -1.09 12.06 18.71
N THR A 209 -2.35 11.64 18.86
CA THR A 209 -3.50 12.52 19.13
C THR A 209 -4.21 12.13 20.42
N ARG A 210 -4.15 10.85 20.80
CA ARG A 210 -4.76 10.29 21.99
C ARG A 210 -3.82 9.25 22.60
N ARG A 211 -3.60 9.35 23.92
CA ARG A 211 -2.77 8.41 24.67
C ARG A 211 -3.20 6.97 24.41
N GLN A 212 -2.22 6.09 24.14
CA GLN A 212 -2.40 4.65 23.95
C GLN A 212 -3.33 4.23 22.80
N GLN A 213 -3.71 5.14 21.90
CA GLN A 213 -4.47 4.80 20.69
C GLN A 213 -3.57 4.84 19.47
N LEU A 214 -3.71 3.83 18.60
CA LEU A 214 -3.03 3.77 17.32
C LEU A 214 -3.67 4.77 16.35
N SER A 215 -2.83 5.66 15.82
CA SER A 215 -3.17 6.60 14.76
C SER A 215 -2.43 6.23 13.49
N PHE A 216 -3.05 6.50 12.35
CA PHE A 216 -2.45 6.29 11.03
C PHE A 216 -2.15 7.65 10.40
N VAL A 217 -0.97 7.79 9.83
CA VAL A 217 -0.50 9.04 9.23
C VAL A 217 -0.36 8.83 7.74
N THR A 218 -0.85 9.80 6.96
CA THR A 218 -0.73 9.75 5.50
C THR A 218 -0.46 11.12 4.92
N GLY A 219 0.42 11.13 3.92
CA GLY A 219 0.70 12.30 3.11
C GLY A 219 -0.25 12.46 1.93
N ALA A 220 -0.46 13.71 1.53
CA ALA A 220 -1.20 14.14 0.35
C ALA A 220 -0.44 15.31 -0.32
N PRO A 221 0.68 15.05 -1.01
CA PRO A 221 1.63 16.07 -1.44
C PRO A 221 1.07 17.09 -2.44
N ARG A 222 -0.09 16.83 -3.05
CA ARG A 222 -0.72 17.76 -4.00
C ARG A 222 -1.92 18.51 -3.41
N ALA A 223 -2.30 18.24 -2.17
CA ALA A 223 -3.42 18.89 -1.52
C ALA A 223 -3.24 20.42 -1.50
N ASN A 224 -4.24 21.16 -1.99
CA ASN A 224 -4.20 22.63 -2.10
C ASN A 224 -2.93 23.19 -2.76
N HIS A 225 -2.29 22.42 -3.65
CA HIS A 225 -1.04 22.78 -4.35
C HIS A 225 0.19 23.02 -3.45
N THR A 226 0.06 22.93 -2.11
CA THR A 226 1.16 23.03 -1.15
C THR A 226 1.53 21.67 -0.56
N GLY A 227 0.52 20.80 -0.39
CA GLY A 227 0.61 19.49 0.24
C GLY A 227 -0.02 19.45 1.63
N ALA A 228 -0.29 18.26 2.14
CA ALA A 228 -0.84 18.05 3.48
C ALA A 228 -0.34 16.72 4.10
N VAL A 229 -0.38 16.65 5.42
CA VAL A 229 -0.25 15.41 6.20
C VAL A 229 -1.50 15.27 7.06
N VAL A 230 -2.11 14.09 7.06
CA VAL A 230 -3.35 13.82 7.79
C VAL A 230 -3.09 12.72 8.82
N ILE A 231 -3.50 12.97 10.06
CA ILE A 231 -3.52 11.98 11.13
C ILE A 231 -4.95 11.46 11.26
N LEU A 232 -5.09 10.14 11.19
CA LEU A 232 -6.35 9.41 11.12
C LEU A 232 -6.48 8.49 12.32
N ARG A 233 -7.73 8.26 12.74
CA ARG A 233 -8.11 7.16 13.63
C ARG A 233 -9.13 6.26 12.96
N ARG A 234 -9.30 5.05 13.49
CA ARG A 234 -10.44 4.20 13.19
C ARG A 234 -11.71 4.67 13.91
N ASP A 235 -12.86 4.46 13.28
CA ASP A 235 -14.17 4.54 13.92
C ASP A 235 -14.86 3.16 13.99
N SER A 236 -16.07 3.12 14.57
CA SER A 236 -16.86 1.90 14.72
C SER A 236 -17.53 1.42 13.42
N ALA A 237 -17.42 2.19 12.34
CA ALA A 237 -17.98 1.86 11.03
C ALA A 237 -16.90 1.37 10.05
N ASN A 238 -15.74 0.94 10.57
CA ASN A 238 -14.59 0.51 9.79
C ASN A 238 -14.04 1.60 8.84
N ARG A 239 -14.10 2.87 9.27
CA ARG A 239 -13.58 4.01 8.50
C ARG A 239 -12.34 4.60 9.15
N LEU A 240 -11.48 5.18 8.33
CA LEU A 240 -10.41 6.06 8.77
C LEU A 240 -10.90 7.51 8.72
N VAL A 241 -11.00 8.14 9.89
CA VAL A 241 -11.50 9.50 10.04
C VAL A 241 -10.38 10.43 10.51
N ALA A 242 -10.36 11.65 9.98
CA ALA A 242 -9.36 12.65 10.34
C ALA A 242 -9.47 13.09 11.80
N GLU A 243 -8.33 13.17 12.47
CA GLU A 243 -8.18 13.84 13.76
C GLU A 243 -7.41 15.14 13.64
N ALA A 244 -6.43 15.19 12.74
CA ALA A 244 -5.67 16.39 12.44
C ALA A 244 -5.28 16.45 10.96
N VAL A 245 -5.24 17.66 10.42
CA VAL A 245 -4.74 17.96 9.07
C VAL A 245 -3.69 19.05 9.19
N LEU A 246 -2.46 18.72 8.82
CA LEU A 246 -1.33 19.64 8.78
C LEU A 246 -1.15 20.10 7.33
N ALA A 247 -1.30 21.39 7.07
CA ALA A 247 -1.19 21.96 5.73
C ALA A 247 0.23 22.46 5.43
N GLY A 248 0.70 22.23 4.21
CA GLY A 248 1.94 22.81 3.71
C GLY A 248 1.81 24.32 3.49
N GLN A 249 2.89 25.05 3.75
CA GLN A 249 2.90 26.52 3.68
C GLN A 249 3.32 27.06 2.31
N GLN A 250 4.23 26.37 1.63
CA GLN A 250 4.81 26.84 0.37
C GLN A 250 4.19 26.12 -0.83
N LEU A 251 3.80 26.89 -1.83
CA LEU A 251 3.29 26.38 -3.11
C LEU A 251 4.31 25.43 -3.74
N THR A 252 3.84 24.30 -4.28
CA THR A 252 4.66 23.27 -4.94
C THR A 252 5.75 22.61 -4.08
N SER A 253 5.74 22.81 -2.75
CA SER A 253 6.70 22.17 -1.84
C SER A 253 6.51 20.66 -1.68
N ALA A 254 5.36 20.12 -2.10
CA ALA A 254 4.99 18.72 -1.94
C ALA A 254 4.99 18.27 -0.47
N PHE A 255 4.51 19.12 0.44
CA PHE A 255 4.42 18.79 1.87
C PHE A 255 3.61 17.49 2.08
N GLY A 256 4.19 16.50 2.77
CA GLY A 256 3.63 15.16 2.89
C GLY A 256 4.11 14.15 1.83
N HIS A 257 5.10 14.50 0.99
CA HIS A 257 5.73 13.55 0.07
C HIS A 257 6.35 12.32 0.78
N ALA A 258 6.92 12.54 1.97
CA ALA A 258 7.41 11.49 2.85
C ALA A 258 7.00 11.82 4.29
N VAL A 259 6.67 10.79 5.07
CA VAL A 259 6.33 10.91 6.50
C VAL A 259 7.09 9.86 7.28
N ALA A 260 7.43 10.18 8.53
CA ALA A 260 8.01 9.27 9.50
C ALA A 260 7.48 9.66 10.89
N VAL A 261 7.10 8.66 11.68
CA VAL A 261 6.61 8.82 13.04
C VAL A 261 7.68 8.30 13.99
N LEU A 262 8.09 9.15 14.93
CA LEU A 262 9.13 8.83 15.90
C LEU A 262 8.91 9.64 17.18
N ASP A 263 9.09 8.99 18.33
CA ASP A 263 9.22 9.66 19.62
C ASP A 263 10.66 10.16 19.79
N LEU A 264 10.86 11.47 19.64
CA LEU A 264 12.18 12.10 19.67
C LEU A 264 12.62 12.50 21.09
N ASN A 265 11.66 12.70 21.99
CA ASN A 265 11.88 13.20 23.36
C ASN A 265 11.63 12.12 24.43
N SER A 266 11.28 10.90 24.02
CA SER A 266 11.08 9.74 24.89
C SER A 266 9.97 9.92 25.92
N ASP A 267 8.90 10.63 25.59
CA ASP A 267 7.75 10.87 26.47
C ASP A 267 6.55 9.94 26.23
N GLY A 268 6.61 9.09 25.18
CA GLY A 268 5.61 8.07 24.87
C GLY A 268 4.36 8.60 24.19
#